data_AF-A0A3Q2EE63-F1
#
_entry.id   AF-A0A3Q2EE63-F1
#
_cell.length_a   1.000
_cell.length_b   1.000
_cell.length_c   1.000
_cell.angle_alpha   90.00
_cell.angle_beta   90.00
_cell.angle_gamma   90.00
#
_symmetry.space_group_name_H-M   'P 1'
#
loop_
_entity.id
_entity.type
_entity.pdbx_description
1 polymer ?
#
loop_
_entity_poly.entity_id
_entity_poly.type
_entity_poly.pdbx_seq_one_letter_code
_entity_poly.pdbx_strand_id
1 'polypeptide(L)'
;MQFVVMAVVLSLAEMGCFSCYLRNVGIPVKGCNQTVCVQTKMCEGLCYNKDSAIEINHVAPEHEICNGEWTYAEKHVDGCPESIVYPVATKCNCTTCNIEDTECSRWGIC
;
A
#
# COMPACT_ATOMS: atom_id res chain seq x y z
N MET A 1 0.31 -5.88 -56.89
CA MET A 1 0.18 -6.80 -55.75
C MET A 1 0.48 -6.01 -54.49
N GLN A 2 -0.50 -5.78 -53.63
CA GLN A 2 -0.38 -4.87 -52.48
C GLN A 2 -0.36 -5.73 -51.21
N PHE A 3 0.77 -5.74 -50.49
CA PHE A 3 0.93 -6.51 -49.26
C PHE A 3 0.38 -5.68 -48.10
N VAL A 4 -0.76 -6.09 -47.56
CA VAL A 4 -1.35 -5.49 -46.36
C VAL A 4 -0.71 -6.16 -45.16
N VAL A 5 0.18 -5.44 -44.46
CA VAL A 5 0.82 -5.92 -43.24
C VAL A 5 -0.14 -5.63 -42.07
N MET A 6 -0.86 -6.66 -41.62
CA MET A 6 -1.62 -6.60 -40.38
C MET A 6 -0.65 -6.74 -39.20
N ALA A 7 -0.27 -5.63 -38.59
CA ALA A 7 0.42 -5.64 -37.31
C ALA A 7 -0.59 -5.98 -36.21
N VAL A 8 -0.56 -7.22 -35.74
CA VAL A 8 -1.31 -7.64 -34.56
C VAL A 8 -0.55 -7.14 -33.32
N VAL A 9 -1.04 -6.06 -32.70
CA VAL A 9 -0.57 -5.61 -31.40
C VAL A 9 -1.21 -6.50 -30.35
N LEU A 10 -0.48 -7.51 -29.88
CA LEU A 10 -0.86 -8.27 -28.70
C LEU A 10 -0.67 -7.36 -27.47
N SER A 11 -1.73 -6.66 -27.06
CA SER A 11 -1.75 -6.07 -25.72
C SER A 11 -1.84 -7.21 -24.71
N LEU A 12 -0.68 -7.65 -24.21
CA LEU A 12 -0.59 -8.37 -22.96
C LEU A 12 -1.12 -7.44 -21.88
N ALA A 13 -2.42 -7.50 -21.63
CA ALA A 13 -2.97 -7.09 -20.36
C ALA A 13 -2.38 -8.07 -19.35
N GLU A 14 -1.20 -7.75 -18.82
CA GLU A 14 -0.70 -8.38 -17.60
C GLU A 14 -1.67 -7.97 -16.48
N MET A 15 -2.80 -8.65 -16.39
CA MET A 15 -3.53 -8.79 -15.14
C MET A 15 -2.69 -9.75 -14.27
N GLY A 16 -1.48 -9.32 -13.93
CA GLY A 16 -0.46 -10.13 -13.28
C GLY A 16 -0.72 -10.26 -11.77
N CYS A 17 -0.04 -11.21 -11.12
CA CYS A 17 0.00 -11.38 -9.67
C CYS A 17 0.37 -10.11 -8.86
N PHE A 18 0.74 -9.01 -9.52
CA PHE A 18 1.13 -7.74 -8.94
C PHE A 18 -0.06 -6.79 -8.91
N SER A 19 -0.76 -6.81 -7.78
CA SER A 19 -1.83 -5.86 -7.50
C SER A 19 -1.69 -5.36 -6.07
N CYS A 20 -1.84 -4.06 -5.89
CA CYS A 20 -1.96 -3.39 -4.60
C CYS A 20 -3.40 -2.89 -4.44
N TYR A 21 -4.07 -3.29 -3.36
CA TYR A 21 -5.49 -3.05 -3.19
C TYR A 21 -5.87 -2.77 -1.74
N LEU A 22 -7.08 -2.26 -1.55
CA LEU A 22 -7.65 -2.03 -0.23
C LEU A 22 -8.12 -3.34 0.39
N ARG A 23 -7.69 -3.60 1.62
CA ARG A 23 -8.13 -4.76 2.40
C ARG A 23 -8.72 -4.34 3.73
N ASN A 24 -9.83 -4.98 4.12
CA ASN A 24 -10.41 -4.83 5.45
C ASN A 24 -9.60 -5.62 6.49
N VAL A 25 -9.23 -4.97 7.59
CA VAL A 25 -8.43 -5.54 8.67
C VAL A 25 -8.93 -5.06 10.02
N GLY A 26 -8.79 -5.90 11.04
CA GLY A 26 -8.99 -5.51 12.43
C GLY A 26 -7.65 -5.13 13.05
N ILE A 27 -7.54 -3.90 13.59
CA ILE A 27 -6.33 -3.44 14.26
C ILE A 27 -6.59 -3.16 15.75
N PRO A 28 -5.65 -3.49 16.65
CA PRO A 28 -5.73 -3.07 18.03
C PRO A 28 -5.38 -1.57 18.13
N VAL A 29 -6.26 -0.79 18.73
CA VAL A 29 -6.00 0.62 19.07
C VAL A 29 -6.07 0.81 20.58
N LYS A 30 -5.18 1.64 21.11
CA LYS A 30 -5.05 1.88 22.56
C LYS A 30 -5.54 3.28 22.90
N GLY A 31 -6.37 3.38 23.93
CA GLY A 31 -6.85 4.65 24.47
C GLY A 31 -7.49 4.43 25.84
N CYS A 32 -7.35 5.41 26.74
CA CYS A 32 -7.89 5.33 28.11
C CYS A 32 -7.57 4.03 28.87
N ASN A 33 -6.33 3.52 28.76
CA ASN A 33 -5.88 2.24 29.34
C ASN A 33 -6.66 1.00 28.85
N GLN A 34 -7.39 1.11 27.75
CA GLN A 34 -8.09 0.02 27.09
C GLN A 34 -7.44 -0.26 25.73
N THR A 35 -7.54 -1.50 25.27
CA THR A 35 -7.20 -1.90 23.89
C THR A 35 -8.48 -2.40 23.24
N VAL A 36 -8.88 -1.77 22.14
CA VAL A 36 -10.08 -2.12 21.39
C VAL A 36 -9.68 -2.50 19.97
N CYS A 37 -10.29 -3.54 19.41
CA CYS A 37 -10.11 -3.89 18.01
C CYS A 37 -11.08 -3.09 17.14
N VAL A 38 -10.56 -2.31 16.19
CA VAL A 38 -11.37 -1.55 15.23
C VAL A 38 -11.21 -2.14 13.83
N GLN A 39 -12.32 -2.18 13.09
CA GLN A 39 -12.30 -2.55 11.67
C GLN A 39 -11.91 -1.32 10.85
N THR A 40 -10.88 -1.45 10.04
CA THR A 40 -10.38 -0.40 9.15
C THR A 40 -9.97 -0.99 7.80
N LYS A 41 -9.48 -0.14 6.90
CA LYS A 41 -8.88 -0.52 5.62
C LYS A 41 -7.40 -0.21 5.63
N MET A 42 -6.61 -1.11 5.05
CA MET A 42 -5.18 -0.96 4.81
C MET A 42 -4.83 -1.34 3.37
N CYS A 43 -3.64 -0.95 2.92
CA CYS A 43 -3.10 -1.37 1.63
C CYS A 43 -2.36 -2.70 1.78
N GLU A 44 -2.73 -3.66 0.93
CA GLU A 44 -2.09 -4.97 0.87
C GLU A 44 -1.94 -5.40 -0.59
N GLY A 45 -0.84 -6.08 -0.90
CA GLY A 45 -0.61 -6.59 -2.24
C GLY A 45 0.85 -6.70 -2.61
N LEU A 46 1.08 -6.84 -3.91
CA LEU A 46 2.40 -7.03 -4.50
C LEU A 46 2.65 -5.94 -5.55
N CYS A 47 3.84 -5.35 -5.48
CA CYS A 47 4.33 -4.36 -6.44
C CYS A 47 5.51 -4.91 -7.21
N TYR A 48 5.52 -4.63 -8.51
CA TYR A 48 6.59 -5.08 -9.39
C TYR A 48 7.85 -4.27 -9.09
N ASN A 49 8.94 -4.96 -8.79
CA ASN A 49 10.24 -4.37 -8.54
C ASN A 49 11.29 -5.09 -9.38
N LYS A 50 12.27 -4.35 -9.87
CA LYS A 50 13.35 -4.90 -10.69
C LYS A 50 14.68 -4.33 -10.25
N ASP A 51 15.61 -5.21 -9.93
CA ASP A 51 17.00 -4.82 -9.74
C ASP A 51 17.70 -4.65 -11.09
N SER A 52 18.54 -3.62 -11.17
CA SER A 52 19.37 -3.40 -12.36
C SER A 52 20.40 -4.50 -12.49
N ALA A 53 20.55 -5.06 -13.70
CA ALA A 53 21.63 -6.00 -14.01
C ALA A 53 23.01 -5.32 -14.10
N ILE A 54 23.03 -3.97 -14.20
CA ILE A 54 24.23 -3.16 -14.27
C ILE A 54 24.29 -2.31 -13.01
N GLU A 55 25.33 -2.49 -12.20
CA GLU A 55 25.61 -1.59 -11.07
C GLU A 55 26.05 -0.22 -11.62
N ILE A 56 25.12 0.72 -11.67
CA ILE A 56 25.44 2.13 -11.90
C ILE A 56 25.79 2.70 -10.54
N ASN A 57 27.08 2.95 -10.30
CA ASN A 57 27.52 3.63 -9.08
C ASN A 57 26.71 4.92 -8.90
N HIS A 58 26.20 5.12 -7.68
CA HIS A 58 25.46 6.32 -7.23
C HIS A 58 23.97 6.44 -7.62
N VAL A 59 23.34 5.43 -8.22
CA VAL A 59 21.87 5.41 -8.40
C VAL A 59 21.30 4.18 -7.69
N ALA A 60 20.67 4.40 -6.53
CA ALA A 60 19.89 3.34 -5.91
C ALA A 60 18.68 3.03 -6.80
N PRO A 61 18.34 1.74 -7.03
CA PRO A 61 17.13 1.41 -7.75
C PRO A 61 15.91 1.94 -6.97
N GLU A 62 15.01 2.63 -7.68
CA GLU A 62 13.72 3.00 -7.10
C GLU A 62 12.87 1.73 -6.98
N HIS A 63 12.50 1.40 -5.74
CA HIS A 63 11.60 0.30 -5.44
C HIS A 63 10.26 0.85 -4.95
N GLU A 64 9.18 0.27 -5.45
CA GLU A 64 7.82 0.59 -5.07
C GLU A 64 7.28 -0.41 -4.03
N ILE A 65 6.55 0.12 -3.06
CA ILE A 65 5.81 -0.66 -2.07
C ILE A 65 4.31 -0.48 -2.28
N CYS A 66 3.50 -1.41 -1.76
CA CYS A 66 2.06 -1.25 -1.75
C CYS A 66 1.67 -0.29 -0.61
N ASN A 67 1.34 0.94 -0.96
CA ASN A 67 0.91 1.99 -0.01
C ASN A 67 -0.16 2.86 -0.70
N GLY A 68 -0.52 4.02 -0.15
CA GLY A 68 -1.40 4.95 -0.84
C GLY A 68 -1.92 6.08 0.03
N GLU A 69 -3.12 6.55 -0.29
CA GLU A 69 -3.77 7.66 0.39
C GLU A 69 -4.57 7.14 1.59
N TRP A 70 -4.56 7.92 2.67
CA TRP A 70 -5.20 7.56 3.91
C TRP A 70 -5.81 8.79 4.58
N THR A 71 -6.78 8.54 5.44
CA THR A 71 -7.43 9.52 6.29
C THR A 71 -7.51 8.99 7.70
N TYR A 72 -8.10 9.76 8.61
CA TYR A 72 -8.28 9.37 9.99
C TYR A 72 -9.77 9.23 10.32
N ALA A 73 -10.08 8.20 11.09
CA ALA A 73 -11.40 8.00 11.68
C ALA A 73 -11.30 7.99 13.21
N GLU A 74 -12.43 8.22 13.86
CA GLU A 74 -12.52 8.31 15.31
C GLU A 74 -13.40 7.19 15.88
N LYS A 75 -12.91 6.54 16.94
CA LYS A 75 -13.67 5.56 17.72
C LYS A 75 -13.90 6.10 19.12
N HIS A 76 -15.17 6.29 19.46
CA HIS A 76 -15.58 6.53 20.84
C HIS A 76 -15.71 5.19 21.57
N VAL A 77 -15.13 5.13 22.77
CA VAL A 77 -15.15 3.94 23.64
C VAL A 77 -15.86 4.31 24.92
N ASP A 78 -16.80 3.48 25.36
CA ASP A 78 -17.57 3.75 26.58
C ASP A 78 -16.64 3.88 27.80
N GLY A 79 -16.83 4.97 28.55
CA GLY A 79 -15.97 5.31 29.69
C GLY A 79 -14.62 5.94 29.32
N CYS A 80 -14.36 6.20 28.03
CA CYS A 80 -13.21 6.98 27.56
C CYS A 80 -13.69 8.37 27.13
N PRO A 81 -13.25 9.46 27.79
CA PRO A 81 -13.67 10.81 27.42
C PRO A 81 -13.08 11.30 26.09
N GLU A 82 -11.98 10.69 25.65
CA GLU A 82 -11.30 11.01 24.39
C GLU A 82 -11.68 10.01 23.29
N SER A 83 -11.80 10.49 22.05
CA SER A 83 -11.93 9.60 20.91
C SER A 83 -10.56 9.05 20.52
N ILE A 84 -10.53 7.77 20.12
CA ILE A 84 -9.31 7.14 19.60
C ILE A 84 -9.28 7.38 18.10
N VAL A 85 -8.24 8.09 17.64
CA VAL A 85 -8.01 8.38 16.23
C VAL A 85 -7.20 7.24 15.61
N TYR A 86 -7.61 6.73 14.44
CA TYR A 86 -6.92 5.64 13.76
C TYR A 86 -6.94 5.81 12.23
N PRO A 87 -5.93 5.30 11.51
CA PRO A 87 -5.83 5.49 10.07
C PRO A 87 -6.80 4.58 9.29
N VAL A 88 -7.25 5.08 8.15
CA VAL A 88 -8.10 4.37 7.18
C VAL A 88 -7.56 4.63 5.78
N ALA A 89 -7.10 3.59 5.10
CA ALA A 89 -6.72 3.70 3.69
C ALA A 89 -7.95 4.01 2.82
N THR A 90 -7.82 5.01 1.95
CA THR A 90 -8.86 5.43 1.01
C THR A 90 -8.56 4.96 -0.41
N LYS A 91 -7.27 4.77 -0.73
CA LYS A 91 -6.79 4.33 -2.04
C LYS A 91 -5.42 3.70 -1.90
N CYS A 92 -5.14 2.66 -2.68
CA CYS A 92 -3.87 1.95 -2.67
C CYS A 92 -3.28 1.87 -4.08
N ASN A 93 -1.96 1.99 -4.17
CA ASN A 93 -1.16 1.91 -5.38
C ASN A 93 0.28 1.48 -5.05
N CYS A 94 1.03 1.12 -6.08
CA CYS A 94 2.47 0.96 -5.95
C CYS A 94 3.11 2.35 -5.99
N THR A 95 3.90 2.68 -4.98
CA THR A 95 4.55 3.99 -4.81
C THR A 95 5.79 3.85 -3.94
N THR A 96 6.71 4.82 -4.00
CA THR A 96 7.83 4.92 -3.08
C THR A 96 7.33 5.09 -1.64
N CYS A 97 8.02 4.48 -0.68
CA CYS A 97 7.71 4.64 0.73
C CYS A 97 8.06 6.05 1.23
N ASN A 98 7.10 6.77 1.79
CA ASN A 98 7.32 8.08 2.39
C ASN A 98 7.80 7.93 3.84
N ILE A 99 9.08 8.22 4.09
CA ILE A 99 9.68 8.11 5.44
C ILE A 99 9.14 9.14 6.44
N GLU A 100 8.46 10.19 6.00
CA GLU A 100 7.92 11.22 6.88
C GLU A 100 6.67 10.76 7.64
N ASP A 101 5.89 9.86 7.04
CA ASP A 101 4.60 9.40 7.58
C ASP A 101 4.47 7.88 7.70
N THR A 102 5.42 7.12 7.14
CA THR A 102 5.39 5.66 7.07
C THR A 102 6.70 5.08 7.57
N GLU A 103 6.63 4.08 8.44
CA GLU A 103 7.81 3.28 8.82
C GLU A 103 8.21 2.36 7.66
N CYS A 104 9.23 2.75 6.91
CA CYS A 104 9.73 2.02 5.75
C CYS A 104 10.64 0.86 6.15
N SER A 105 10.06 -0.21 6.68
CA SER A 105 10.78 -1.40 7.13
C SER A 105 10.31 -2.67 6.41
N ARG A 106 11.13 -3.72 6.47
CA ARG A 106 10.78 -5.03 5.89
C ARG A 106 9.65 -5.72 6.66
N TRP A 107 9.55 -5.48 7.96
CA TRP A 107 8.59 -6.10 8.86
C TRP A 107 7.97 -5.02 9.73
N GLY A 108 6.65 -4.90 9.70
CA GLY A 108 5.93 -4.06 10.64
C GLY A 108 5.89 -4.67 12.04
N ILE A 109 5.79 -3.81 13.05
CA ILE A 109 5.42 -4.18 14.41
C ILE A 109 3.88 -4.12 14.47
N CYS A 110 3.21 -5.27 14.45
CA CYS A 110 1.78 -5.39 14.75
C CYS A 110 1.58 -5.89 16.17
#